data_AF-A0A6U6K6R3-F1
#
_entry.id   AF-A0A6U6K6R3-F1
#
_cell.length_a   1.000
_cell.length_b   1.000
_cell.length_c   1.000
_cell.angle_alpha   90.00
_cell.angle_beta   90.00
_cell.angle_gamma   90.00
#
_symmetry.space_group_name_H-M   'P 1'
#
loop_
_entity.id
_entity.type
_entity.pdbx_description
1 polymer ?
#
loop_
_entity_poly.entity_id
_entity_poly.type
_entity_poly.pdbx_seq_one_letter_code
_entity_poly.pdbx_strand_id
1 'polypeptide(L)'
;MLAEAAKSAAGGAASASAAAVAVARTLTVATWNVAAVNNNPYEYWLTIPSLPAYEKLMVNVEQFLEHPGEGDVPVGDVFTDDMYDRLERRMVDTAGWGLHTPTVRSYWEKDLRSRKIVSEFVRDKSLGNKRLASMPDRITNTINVLNKEDGGSSSTAGTVCRPAVINMYDGDLSSVSQWYDSWESFMFDTSLNIRTGKKDDEGNTLTASTVPYEMLRPIKKSKYPDVTEEEETASLPLQTVCGAIFDAILVHMMNTVSTPEVWQPIKKTIADGLVRDKIPRTLAILERRYADDADIIALQEVSLALVERAKAGKLGEMFHVRTPAGADPARDQNSVVLLKKSTFPSAGSADDAEEITSLVEGRLGKDAPVARGDILAVRVEDSRGVPYVVASFHGDTNGLATAPVLDALMETLSSSAEDGLESRSRLVFALDANTYERARPGKQADVLRFGERYVSLGLSSCWGDAPQPSNYTTFNARTYLQPQLNKACKSADKRKGGDVNPKDFILFNKDAYDVQNTWKDNTGEGTYVEDMAFPTLTFPSDHGILATVLREKGKDECADAGVGKEGVDTCSS
;
A
#
# COMPACT_ATOMS: atom_id res chain seq x y z
N MET A 1 -6.66 21.93 -93.22
CA MET A 1 -5.21 21.94 -93.46
C MET A 1 -4.61 22.85 -92.40
N LEU A 2 -4.39 22.29 -91.21
CA LEU A 2 -3.09 21.85 -90.68
C LEU A 2 -2.14 23.03 -90.41
N ALA A 3 -1.81 23.18 -89.12
CA ALA A 3 -0.95 24.16 -88.45
C ALA A 3 -1.59 25.50 -88.06
N GLU A 4 -2.14 25.58 -86.85
CA GLU A 4 -1.83 26.63 -85.85
C GLU A 4 -2.67 26.41 -84.57
N ALA A 5 -2.02 26.00 -83.48
CA ALA A 5 -2.37 26.32 -82.07
C ALA A 5 -1.57 25.40 -81.12
N ALA A 6 -0.27 25.64 -81.01
CA ALA A 6 0.56 25.05 -79.96
C ALA A 6 1.17 26.20 -79.14
N LYS A 7 0.48 26.62 -78.08
CA LYS A 7 1.04 27.26 -76.88
C LYS A 7 -0.05 27.45 -75.83
N SER A 8 0.27 27.09 -74.58
CA SER A 8 -0.50 27.25 -73.34
C SER A 8 -1.24 26.00 -72.82
N ALA A 9 -0.48 25.07 -72.26
CA ALA A 9 -0.97 24.13 -71.24
C ALA A 9 0.10 24.00 -70.14
N ALA A 10 0.12 24.98 -69.24
CA ALA A 10 0.76 24.88 -67.93
C ALA A 10 -0.21 25.50 -66.94
N GLY A 11 -0.81 24.66 -66.09
CA GLY A 11 -1.64 25.13 -64.97
C GLY A 11 -2.84 24.25 -64.69
N GLY A 12 -2.77 23.49 -63.60
CA GLY A 12 -3.95 23.08 -62.84
C GLY A 12 -4.22 21.58 -62.78
N ALA A 13 -3.81 20.95 -61.67
CA ALA A 13 -4.71 20.25 -60.74
C ALA A 13 -3.91 19.23 -59.90
N ALA A 14 -3.26 19.73 -58.86
CA ALA A 14 -3.05 18.97 -57.64
C ALA A 14 -4.33 19.11 -56.80
N SER A 15 -4.92 17.98 -56.38
CA SER A 15 -5.75 17.80 -55.17
C SER A 15 -6.65 16.58 -55.37
N ALA A 16 -6.09 15.39 -55.14
CA ALA A 16 -6.89 14.23 -54.76
C ALA A 16 -6.59 13.99 -53.27
N SER A 17 -7.49 14.47 -52.42
CA SER A 17 -7.49 14.28 -50.98
C SER A 17 -7.59 12.78 -50.67
N ALA A 18 -6.54 12.23 -50.07
CA ALA A 18 -6.56 10.93 -49.42
C ALA A 18 -7.25 11.10 -48.05
N ALA A 19 -8.54 10.76 -47.98
CA ALA A 19 -9.23 10.54 -46.72
C ALA A 19 -8.70 9.21 -46.12
N ALA A 20 -7.60 9.29 -45.40
CA ALA A 20 -7.19 8.22 -44.49
C ALA A 20 -8.19 8.19 -43.34
N VAL A 21 -8.97 7.11 -43.22
CA VAL A 21 -9.75 6.81 -42.03
C VAL A 21 -8.74 6.68 -40.88
N ALA A 22 -8.67 7.70 -40.03
CA ALA A 22 -7.86 7.65 -38.82
C ALA A 22 -8.43 6.53 -37.93
N VAL A 23 -7.72 5.41 -37.84
CA VAL A 23 -8.08 4.34 -36.91
C VAL A 23 -8.08 4.95 -35.50
N ALA A 24 -9.24 4.90 -34.83
CA ALA A 24 -9.39 5.42 -33.47
C ALA A 24 -8.36 4.73 -32.58
N ARG A 25 -7.47 5.53 -31.97
CA ARG A 25 -6.39 4.99 -31.15
C ARG A 25 -6.94 4.48 -29.82
N THR A 26 -6.35 3.38 -29.36
CA THR A 26 -6.52 2.85 -28.02
C THR A 26 -5.36 3.27 -27.12
N LEU A 27 -5.66 3.53 -25.85
CA LEU A 27 -4.70 3.72 -24.76
C LEU A 27 -4.99 2.66 -23.69
N THR A 28 -4.00 1.85 -23.36
CA THR A 28 -4.13 0.83 -22.31
C THR A 28 -3.51 1.33 -21.01
N VAL A 29 -4.30 1.36 -19.94
CA VAL A 29 -3.89 1.85 -18.62
C VAL A 29 -4.05 0.74 -17.59
N ALA A 30 -3.03 0.51 -16.78
CA ALA A 30 -3.09 -0.37 -15.62
C ALA A 30 -2.77 0.40 -14.32
N THR A 31 -3.43 0.03 -13.22
CA THR A 31 -3.14 0.55 -11.89
C THR A 31 -3.07 -0.57 -10.86
N TRP A 32 -2.17 -0.41 -9.88
CA TRP A 32 -2.02 -1.37 -8.80
C TRP A 32 -1.43 -0.73 -7.54
N ASN A 33 -2.16 -0.82 -6.41
CA ASN A 33 -1.55 -0.65 -5.10
C ASN A 33 -0.71 -1.89 -4.79
N VAL A 34 0.61 -1.73 -4.68
CA VAL A 34 1.55 -2.84 -4.50
C VAL A 34 1.86 -3.14 -3.03
N ALA A 35 1.28 -2.41 -2.07
CA ALA A 35 1.23 -2.83 -0.67
C ALA A 35 -0.06 -3.64 -0.42
N ALA A 36 -0.14 -4.57 0.54
CA ALA A 36 0.82 -5.05 1.53
C ALA A 36 0.91 -6.59 1.64
N VAL A 37 2.07 -7.07 2.13
CA VAL A 37 2.12 -7.94 3.32
C VAL A 37 3.02 -7.24 4.30
N ASN A 38 2.45 -6.88 5.45
CA ASN A 38 3.18 -6.39 6.62
C ASN A 38 4.26 -7.40 6.99
N ASN A 39 5.22 -7.00 7.82
CA ASN A 39 6.28 -7.91 8.27
C ASN A 39 5.74 -9.18 8.95
N ASN A 40 4.47 -9.19 9.36
CA ASN A 40 3.76 -10.34 9.90
C ASN A 40 3.22 -11.28 8.79
N PRO A 41 3.79 -12.50 8.62
CA PRO A 41 3.34 -13.47 7.63
C PRO A 41 1.93 -13.99 7.88
N TYR A 42 1.39 -13.82 9.09
CA TYR A 42 0.06 -14.29 9.46
C TYR A 42 -0.97 -13.18 9.62
N GLU A 43 -0.69 -11.93 9.24
CA GLU A 43 -1.64 -10.84 9.48
C GLU A 43 -3.01 -11.09 8.82
N TYR A 44 -3.00 -11.66 7.62
CA TYR A 44 -4.19 -11.95 6.83
C TYR A 44 -4.40 -13.45 6.61
N TRP A 45 -5.67 -13.83 6.47
CA TRP A 45 -6.07 -15.13 5.97
C TRP A 45 -5.63 -15.24 4.51
N LEU A 46 -4.82 -16.26 4.22
CA LEU A 46 -4.24 -16.49 2.90
C LEU A 46 -4.98 -17.61 2.18
N THR A 47 -5.12 -17.48 0.86
CA THR A 47 -5.59 -18.58 0.02
C THR A 47 -4.40 -19.35 -0.52
N ILE A 48 -4.08 -20.51 0.07
CA ILE A 48 -2.91 -21.34 -0.32
C ILE A 48 -3.34 -22.79 -0.59
N PRO A 49 -3.91 -23.11 -1.77
CA PRO A 49 -4.37 -24.47 -2.08
C PRO A 49 -3.27 -25.53 -2.01
N SER A 50 -2.03 -25.14 -2.30
CA SER A 50 -0.85 -26.02 -2.25
C SER A 50 -0.38 -26.35 -0.84
N LEU A 51 -0.90 -25.69 0.20
CA LEU A 51 -0.46 -25.85 1.59
C LEU A 51 -1.66 -26.03 2.53
N PRO A 52 -2.41 -27.16 2.44
CA PRO A 52 -3.59 -27.38 3.28
C PRO A 52 -3.31 -27.39 4.79
N ALA A 53 -2.06 -27.66 5.18
CA ALA A 53 -1.62 -27.58 6.57
C ALA A 53 -1.71 -26.15 7.14
N TYR A 54 -1.65 -25.12 6.30
CA TYR A 54 -1.84 -23.73 6.72
C TYR A 54 -3.27 -23.48 7.23
N GLU A 55 -4.31 -23.84 6.46
CA GLU A 55 -5.70 -23.60 6.88
C GLU A 55 -6.00 -24.31 8.20
N LYS A 56 -5.53 -25.57 8.33
CA LYS A 56 -5.66 -26.33 9.58
C LYS A 56 -4.97 -25.63 10.75
N LEU A 57 -3.75 -25.14 10.57
CA LEU A 57 -3.02 -24.39 11.59
C LEU A 57 -3.81 -23.14 12.03
N MET A 58 -4.29 -22.34 11.08
CA MET A 58 -5.01 -21.10 11.38
C MET A 58 -6.37 -21.35 12.05
N VAL A 59 -7.10 -22.39 11.65
CA VAL A 59 -8.33 -22.82 12.32
C VAL A 59 -8.04 -23.30 13.74
N ASN A 60 -6.95 -24.04 13.97
CA ASN A 60 -6.58 -24.45 15.32
C ASN A 60 -6.21 -23.24 16.21
N VAL A 61 -5.54 -22.22 15.66
CA VAL A 61 -5.27 -20.96 16.38
C VAL A 61 -6.57 -20.26 16.75
N GLU A 62 -7.50 -20.13 15.80
CA GLU A 62 -8.84 -19.59 16.08
C GLU A 62 -9.54 -20.37 17.19
N GLN A 63 -9.56 -21.70 17.11
CA GLN A 63 -10.19 -22.56 18.11
C GLN A 63 -9.55 -22.39 19.49
N PHE A 64 -8.22 -22.33 19.56
CA PHE A 64 -7.50 -22.11 20.82
C PHE A 64 -7.90 -20.78 21.44
N LEU A 65 -8.05 -19.72 20.65
CA LEU A 65 -8.42 -18.41 21.17
C LEU A 65 -9.90 -18.31 21.54
N GLU A 66 -10.81 -18.89 20.75
CA GLU A 66 -12.25 -18.85 21.00
C GLU A 66 -12.68 -19.79 22.14
N HIS A 67 -12.03 -20.94 22.26
CA HIS A 67 -12.38 -22.00 23.19
C HIS A 67 -11.11 -22.58 23.85
N PRO A 68 -10.37 -21.77 24.64
CA PRO A 68 -9.04 -22.16 25.13
C PRO A 68 -9.09 -23.33 26.13
N GLY A 69 -10.21 -23.53 26.84
CA GLY A 69 -10.38 -24.65 27.76
C GLY A 69 -9.26 -24.74 28.79
N GLU A 70 -8.68 -25.92 28.95
CA GLU A 70 -7.53 -26.16 29.85
C GLU A 70 -6.22 -25.51 29.33
N GLY A 71 -6.17 -25.13 28.05
CA GLY A 71 -5.06 -24.40 27.46
C GLY A 71 -5.01 -22.93 27.90
N ASP A 72 -6.05 -22.40 28.55
CA ASP A 72 -6.02 -21.06 29.15
C ASP A 72 -5.28 -21.09 30.50
N VAL A 73 -3.97 -21.27 30.42
CA VAL A 73 -3.08 -21.33 31.59
C VAL A 73 -2.74 -19.92 32.11
N PRO A 74 -2.32 -19.78 33.38
CA PRO A 74 -1.73 -18.55 33.87
C PRO A 74 -0.51 -18.10 33.03
N VAL A 75 -0.30 -16.79 32.90
CA VAL A 75 0.86 -16.21 32.22
C VAL A 75 2.16 -16.70 32.84
N GLY A 76 2.22 -16.84 34.18
CA GLY A 76 3.38 -17.35 34.91
C GLY A 76 3.80 -18.77 34.54
N ASP A 77 2.90 -19.57 33.95
CA ASP A 77 3.21 -20.92 33.47
C ASP A 77 3.91 -20.89 32.09
N VAL A 78 3.81 -19.76 31.37
CA VAL A 78 4.39 -19.55 30.04
C VAL A 78 5.62 -18.64 30.11
N PHE A 79 5.44 -17.42 30.62
CA PHE A 79 6.51 -16.47 30.91
C PHE A 79 6.84 -16.57 32.40
N THR A 80 7.86 -17.34 32.75
CA THR A 80 8.09 -17.77 34.14
C THR A 80 8.69 -16.66 35.02
N ASP A 81 8.63 -16.84 36.34
CA ASP A 81 9.31 -15.94 37.29
C ASP A 81 10.83 -15.82 37.00
N ASP A 82 11.50 -16.90 36.57
CA ASP A 82 12.92 -16.84 36.18
C ASP A 82 13.14 -15.95 34.95
N MET A 83 12.27 -16.05 33.94
CA MET A 83 12.31 -15.17 32.76
C MET A 83 12.07 -13.72 33.16
N TYR A 84 11.09 -13.46 34.03
CA TYR A 84 10.85 -12.11 34.56
C TYR A 84 12.07 -11.58 35.32
N ASP A 85 12.66 -12.36 36.23
CA ASP A 85 13.82 -11.95 37.03
C ASP A 85 15.07 -11.74 36.16
N ARG A 86 15.24 -12.51 35.08
CA ARG A 86 16.27 -12.26 34.06
C ARG A 86 16.01 -10.94 33.35
N LEU A 87 14.79 -10.72 32.86
CA LEU A 87 14.42 -9.50 32.14
C LEU A 87 14.58 -8.26 33.02
N GLU A 88 14.16 -8.32 34.28
CA GLU A 88 14.30 -7.23 35.22
C GLU A 88 15.77 -6.85 35.43
N ARG A 89 16.67 -7.82 35.59
CA ARG A 89 18.11 -7.55 35.66
C ARG A 89 18.62 -6.83 34.41
N ARG A 90 18.21 -7.23 33.20
CA ARG A 90 18.56 -6.50 31.97
C ARG A 90 18.03 -5.06 31.97
N MET A 91 16.79 -4.85 32.42
CA MET A 91 16.19 -3.52 32.52
C MET A 91 16.92 -2.61 33.51
N VAL A 92 17.43 -3.17 34.62
CA VAL A 92 18.20 -2.43 35.62
C VAL A 92 19.63 -2.20 35.14
N ASP A 93 20.37 -3.28 34.88
CA ASP A 93 21.82 -3.26 34.73
C ASP A 93 22.27 -2.78 33.34
N THR A 94 21.45 -3.03 32.31
CA THR A 94 21.77 -2.66 30.92
C THR A 94 21.01 -1.40 30.49
N ALA A 95 19.68 -1.38 30.64
CA ALA A 95 18.86 -0.28 30.14
C ALA A 95 18.80 0.95 31.06
N GLY A 96 19.24 0.81 32.32
CA GLY A 96 19.23 1.91 33.30
C GLY A 96 17.83 2.30 33.78
N TRP A 97 16.84 1.41 33.68
CA TRP A 97 15.44 1.66 34.05
C TRP A 97 15.11 1.30 35.51
N GLY A 98 16.12 1.11 36.37
CA GLY A 98 15.93 0.60 37.73
C GLY A 98 15.04 1.44 38.65
N LEU A 99 14.83 2.73 38.38
CA LEU A 99 13.88 3.56 39.12
C LEU A 99 12.42 3.15 38.91
N HIS A 100 12.12 2.46 37.80
CA HIS A 100 10.76 2.11 37.39
C HIS A 100 10.47 0.61 37.55
N THR A 101 11.48 -0.23 37.74
CA THR A 101 11.30 -1.68 37.88
C THR A 101 10.51 -2.10 39.12
N PRO A 102 10.54 -1.42 40.29
CA PRO A 102 9.69 -1.80 41.43
C PRO A 102 8.19 -1.70 41.12
N THR A 103 7.78 -0.70 40.35
CA THR A 103 6.41 -0.58 39.85
C THR A 103 6.07 -1.77 38.94
N VAL A 104 6.94 -2.07 37.97
CA VAL A 104 6.71 -3.18 37.02
C VAL A 104 6.69 -4.54 37.73
N ARG A 105 7.51 -4.74 38.75
CA ARG A 105 7.48 -5.93 39.62
C ARG A 105 6.16 -6.05 40.36
N SER A 106 5.62 -4.95 40.87
CA SER A 106 4.29 -4.95 41.48
C SER A 106 3.20 -5.36 40.46
N TYR A 107 3.29 -4.91 39.20
CA TYR A 107 2.38 -5.39 38.14
C TYR A 107 2.56 -6.89 37.87
N TRP A 108 3.80 -7.37 37.78
CA TRP A 108 4.09 -8.79 37.59
C TRP A 108 3.48 -9.66 38.69
N GLU A 109 3.80 -9.36 39.95
CA GLU A 109 3.45 -10.20 41.10
C GLU A 109 1.96 -10.20 41.44
N LYS A 110 1.30 -9.04 41.27
CA LYS A 110 -0.10 -8.83 41.71
C LYS A 110 -1.13 -9.00 40.60
N ASP A 111 -0.72 -8.97 39.34
CA ASP A 111 -1.66 -8.97 38.21
C ASP A 111 -1.17 -9.87 37.07
N LEU A 112 -0.13 -9.45 36.34
CA LEU A 112 0.23 -10.03 35.05
C LEU A 112 0.50 -11.54 35.12
N ARG A 113 1.23 -12.03 36.14
CA ARG A 113 1.60 -13.46 36.22
C ARG A 113 0.42 -14.39 36.43
N SER A 114 -0.63 -13.93 37.13
CA SER A 114 -1.79 -14.76 37.46
C SER A 114 -2.88 -14.71 36.39
N ARG A 115 -2.82 -13.74 35.48
CA ARG A 115 -3.76 -13.63 34.37
C ARG A 115 -3.74 -14.89 33.52
N LYS A 116 -4.88 -15.28 32.99
CA LYS A 116 -5.00 -16.29 31.94
C LYS A 116 -4.51 -15.75 30.58
N ILE A 117 -3.71 -16.56 29.88
CA ILE A 117 -3.04 -16.13 28.64
C ILE A 117 -3.99 -15.67 27.54
N VAL A 118 -5.16 -16.31 27.38
CA VAL A 118 -6.15 -15.96 26.37
C VAL A 118 -7.21 -15.02 26.95
N SER A 119 -7.97 -15.48 27.93
CA SER A 119 -9.19 -14.76 28.38
C SER A 119 -8.89 -13.44 29.12
N GLU A 120 -7.72 -13.30 29.74
CA GLU A 120 -7.40 -12.17 30.62
C GLU A 120 -6.17 -11.36 30.17
N PHE A 121 -5.33 -11.87 29.27
CA PHE A 121 -4.21 -11.13 28.69
C PHE A 121 -4.44 -10.79 27.22
N VAL A 122 -4.43 -11.78 26.32
CA VAL A 122 -4.52 -11.55 24.87
C VAL A 122 -5.85 -10.91 24.45
N ARG A 123 -6.96 -11.23 25.13
CA ARG A 123 -8.29 -10.63 24.87
C ARG A 123 -8.56 -9.34 25.67
N ASP A 124 -7.63 -8.89 26.51
CA ASP A 124 -7.85 -7.69 27.31
C ASP A 124 -7.81 -6.42 26.42
N LYS A 125 -8.98 -5.80 26.29
CA LYS A 125 -9.16 -4.54 25.55
C LYS A 125 -8.35 -3.39 26.14
N SER A 126 -8.17 -3.35 27.46
CA SER A 126 -7.43 -2.31 28.15
C SER A 126 -5.95 -2.34 27.78
N LEU A 127 -5.31 -3.52 27.73
CA LEU A 127 -3.93 -3.68 27.29
C LEU A 127 -3.75 -3.23 25.83
N GLY A 128 -4.71 -3.58 24.98
CA GLY A 128 -4.76 -3.13 23.58
C GLY A 128 -4.86 -1.61 23.44
N ASN A 129 -5.76 -0.97 24.18
CA ASN A 129 -5.95 0.48 24.18
C ASN A 129 -4.73 1.24 24.71
N LYS A 130 -4.05 0.69 25.73
CA LYS A 130 -2.80 1.21 26.29
C LYS A 130 -1.58 0.99 25.39
N ARG A 131 -1.72 0.19 24.33
CA ARG A 131 -0.65 -0.15 23.37
C ARG A 131 0.55 -0.91 23.96
N LEU A 132 0.42 -1.51 25.15
CA LEU A 132 1.56 -2.09 25.87
C LEU A 132 2.28 -3.21 25.10
N ALA A 133 1.56 -4.04 24.34
CA ALA A 133 2.17 -5.05 23.45
C ALA A 133 2.38 -4.53 22.01
N SER A 134 1.47 -3.69 21.50
CA SER A 134 1.53 -3.24 20.10
C SER A 134 2.55 -2.13 19.82
N MET A 135 2.94 -1.35 20.84
CA MET A 135 3.97 -0.32 20.69
C MET A 135 5.36 -0.91 20.48
N PRO A 136 5.86 -1.85 21.32
CA PRO A 136 7.14 -2.48 21.06
C PRO A 136 7.11 -3.26 19.74
N ASP A 137 6.02 -3.96 19.42
CA ASP A 137 5.87 -4.62 18.12
C ASP A 137 6.09 -3.67 16.93
N ARG A 138 5.48 -2.47 16.97
CA ARG A 138 5.69 -1.45 15.92
C ARG A 138 7.15 -1.01 15.73
N ILE A 139 7.96 -1.11 16.78
CA ILE A 139 9.34 -0.58 16.79
C ILE A 139 10.37 -1.68 16.54
N THR A 140 10.18 -2.87 17.14
CA THR A 140 11.22 -3.90 17.19
C THR A 140 10.87 -5.17 16.43
N ASN A 141 9.65 -5.32 15.88
CA ASN A 141 9.24 -6.54 15.17
C ASN A 141 10.18 -6.87 13.99
N THR A 142 10.40 -5.91 13.09
CA THR A 142 11.38 -6.00 12.00
C THR A 142 12.07 -4.66 11.85
N ILE A 143 13.39 -4.66 11.87
CA ILE A 143 14.22 -3.46 11.82
C ILE A 143 15.06 -3.48 10.54
N ASN A 144 14.95 -2.42 9.75
CA ASN A 144 15.82 -2.20 8.59
C ASN A 144 17.20 -1.72 9.07
N VAL A 145 18.26 -2.44 8.70
CA VAL A 145 19.66 -2.15 9.04
C VAL A 145 20.50 -1.91 7.79
N LEU A 146 21.61 -1.22 7.97
CA LEU A 146 22.63 -1.05 6.92
C LEU A 146 23.50 -2.32 6.86
N ASN A 147 23.66 -2.91 5.69
CA ASN A 147 24.64 -3.97 5.49
C ASN A 147 26.06 -3.38 5.63
N LYS A 148 26.96 -4.10 6.31
CA LYS A 148 28.38 -3.70 6.42
C LYS A 148 29.14 -3.75 5.10
N GLU A 149 28.63 -4.45 4.08
CA GLU A 149 29.33 -4.68 2.80
C GLU A 149 28.85 -3.78 1.65
N ASP A 150 27.68 -3.14 1.76
CA ASP A 150 27.14 -2.32 0.67
C ASP A 150 27.51 -0.85 0.88
N GLY A 151 28.73 -0.51 0.49
CA GLY A 151 29.15 0.86 0.24
C GLY A 151 28.33 1.47 -0.91
N GLY A 152 27.17 2.03 -0.58
CA GLY A 152 26.34 2.82 -1.48
C GLY A 152 25.33 2.03 -2.32
N SER A 153 24.09 2.53 -2.35
CA SER A 153 23.07 2.26 -3.37
C SER A 153 22.26 0.95 -3.34
N SER A 154 22.66 -0.11 -2.62
CA SER A 154 21.84 -1.33 -2.57
C SER A 154 20.58 -1.16 -1.71
N SER A 155 19.41 -1.35 -2.32
CA SER A 155 18.09 -1.30 -1.69
C SER A 155 17.71 -2.57 -0.93
N THR A 156 18.64 -3.51 -0.73
CA THR A 156 18.54 -4.56 0.28
C THR A 156 19.28 -4.13 1.53
N ALA A 157 18.82 -3.07 2.19
CA ALA A 157 19.12 -2.90 3.61
C ALA A 157 18.77 -4.23 4.31
N GLY A 158 19.73 -4.87 4.99
CA GLY A 158 19.46 -6.08 5.75
C GLY A 158 18.29 -5.85 6.69
N THR A 159 17.47 -6.87 6.94
CA THR A 159 16.44 -6.79 7.97
C THR A 159 16.84 -7.68 9.13
N VAL A 160 16.64 -7.20 10.35
CA VAL A 160 16.79 -8.00 11.56
C VAL A 160 15.43 -8.12 12.22
N CYS A 161 15.02 -9.34 12.52
CA CYS A 161 13.71 -9.63 13.10
C CYS A 161 13.86 -10.01 14.58
N ARG A 162 13.00 -9.45 15.43
CA ARG A 162 12.85 -9.91 16.82
C ARG A 162 12.44 -11.39 16.84
N PRO A 163 12.90 -12.22 17.77
CA PRO A 163 12.38 -13.57 17.92
C PRO A 163 10.87 -13.56 18.22
N ALA A 164 10.04 -13.83 17.22
CA ALA A 164 8.59 -13.80 17.32
C ALA A 164 7.91 -14.68 16.26
N VAL A 165 6.68 -15.10 16.54
CA VAL A 165 5.83 -15.86 15.59
C VAL A 165 5.39 -14.97 14.41
N ILE A 166 5.16 -13.69 14.68
CA ILE A 166 4.48 -12.74 13.79
C ILE A 166 5.47 -11.84 13.01
N ASN A 167 6.60 -12.40 12.58
CA ASN A 167 7.56 -11.74 11.70
C ASN A 167 8.41 -12.74 10.90
N MET A 168 9.49 -12.30 10.26
CA MET A 168 10.37 -13.18 9.47
C MET A 168 11.53 -13.81 10.26
N TYR A 169 11.48 -13.84 11.59
CA TYR A 169 12.50 -14.52 12.38
C TYR A 169 12.62 -15.99 11.98
N ASP A 170 13.85 -16.40 11.64
CA ASP A 170 14.21 -17.69 11.05
C ASP A 170 14.92 -18.64 12.03
N GLY A 171 15.18 -18.17 13.25
CA GLY A 171 15.70 -18.99 14.34
C GLY A 171 14.64 -19.89 14.97
N ASP A 172 15.08 -20.73 15.90
CA ASP A 172 14.25 -21.78 16.48
C ASP A 172 13.25 -21.22 17.51
N LEU A 173 11.97 -21.54 17.31
CA LEU A 173 10.85 -21.23 18.20
C LEU A 173 10.19 -22.51 18.76
N SER A 174 10.91 -23.63 18.79
CA SER A 174 10.39 -24.94 19.22
C SER A 174 10.08 -25.03 20.71
N SER A 175 10.60 -24.10 21.51
CA SER A 175 10.26 -23.98 22.93
C SER A 175 10.32 -22.53 23.41
N VAL A 176 9.56 -22.22 24.47
CA VAL A 176 9.58 -20.89 25.10
C VAL A 176 10.95 -20.58 25.70
N SER A 177 11.68 -21.57 26.23
CA SER A 177 13.03 -21.36 26.76
C SER A 177 14.01 -20.88 25.69
N GLN A 178 14.08 -21.59 24.55
CA GLN A 178 14.97 -21.21 23.44
C GLN A 178 14.57 -19.88 22.81
N TRP A 179 13.27 -19.64 22.68
CA TRP A 179 12.76 -18.34 22.26
C TRP A 179 13.25 -17.23 23.20
N TYR A 180 13.13 -17.41 24.52
CA TYR A 180 13.47 -16.38 25.49
C TYR A 180 14.95 -16.02 25.45
N ASP A 181 15.84 -17.01 25.38
CA ASP A 181 17.29 -16.76 25.27
C ASP A 181 17.62 -15.93 24.00
N SER A 182 16.97 -16.28 22.88
CA SER A 182 17.12 -15.53 21.64
C SER A 182 16.54 -14.12 21.74
N TRP A 183 15.36 -13.99 22.34
CA TRP A 183 14.62 -12.73 22.47
C TRP A 183 15.35 -11.74 23.39
N GLU A 184 15.87 -12.23 24.52
CA GLU A 184 16.66 -11.43 25.46
C GLU A 184 17.94 -10.92 24.78
N SER A 185 18.68 -11.81 24.10
CA SER A 185 19.88 -11.43 23.37
C SER A 185 19.60 -10.45 22.24
N PHE A 186 18.49 -10.65 21.51
CA PHE A 186 18.05 -9.69 20.50
C PHE A 186 17.83 -8.31 21.14
N MET A 187 17.00 -8.23 22.18
CA MET A 187 16.58 -6.96 22.75
C MET A 187 17.72 -6.13 23.33
N PHE A 188 18.71 -6.77 23.94
CA PHE A 188 19.73 -6.10 24.75
C PHE A 188 21.17 -6.23 24.27
N ASP A 189 21.50 -7.23 23.45
CA ASP A 189 22.89 -7.50 23.02
C ASP A 189 23.12 -7.24 21.52
N THR A 190 22.06 -7.25 20.70
CA THR A 190 22.20 -7.15 19.25
C THR A 190 22.42 -5.70 18.81
N SER A 191 23.67 -5.37 18.48
CA SER A 191 24.04 -4.07 17.90
C SER A 191 23.55 -3.94 16.45
N LEU A 192 22.79 -2.88 16.19
CA LEU A 192 22.18 -2.55 14.91
C LEU A 192 22.76 -1.25 14.37
N ASN A 193 23.03 -1.20 13.07
CA ASN A 193 23.38 0.04 12.38
C ASN A 193 22.19 0.51 11.56
N ILE A 194 21.55 1.59 11.98
CA ILE A 194 20.30 2.09 11.39
C ILE A 194 20.47 3.50 10.82
N ARG A 195 19.56 3.87 9.91
CA ARG A 195 19.37 5.26 9.48
C ARG A 195 18.53 5.99 10.53
N THR A 196 18.97 7.18 10.96
CA THR A 196 18.36 7.92 12.09
C THR A 196 17.22 8.86 11.67
N GLY A 197 16.85 8.88 10.38
CA GLY A 197 15.87 9.80 9.81
C GLY A 197 16.31 11.27 9.78
N LYS A 198 17.43 11.62 10.43
CA LYS A 198 18.05 12.94 10.37
C LYS A 198 18.96 13.04 9.16
N LYS A 199 19.14 14.26 8.65
CA LYS A 199 20.08 14.56 7.57
C LYS A 199 21.24 15.41 8.09
N ASP A 200 22.42 15.24 7.50
CA ASP A 200 23.51 16.20 7.65
C ASP A 200 23.26 17.46 6.80
N ASP A 201 24.15 18.44 6.91
CA ASP A 201 24.07 19.71 6.16
C ASP A 201 24.16 19.50 4.64
N GLU A 202 24.66 18.35 4.19
CA GLU A 202 24.76 17.92 2.80
C GLU A 202 23.50 17.16 2.33
N GLY A 203 22.54 16.93 3.22
CA GLY A 203 21.28 16.24 2.92
C GLY A 203 21.36 14.71 2.98
N ASN A 204 22.48 14.12 3.40
CA ASN A 204 22.66 12.69 3.57
C ASN A 204 22.01 12.20 4.87
N THR A 205 21.41 11.01 4.84
CA THR A 205 20.78 10.46 6.05
C THR A 205 21.83 9.99 7.05
N LEU A 206 21.82 10.55 8.25
CA LEU A 206 22.70 10.18 9.35
C LEU A 206 22.44 8.74 9.81
N THR A 207 23.50 8.05 10.24
CA THR A 207 23.45 6.68 10.73
C THR A 207 23.75 6.62 12.23
N ALA A 208 23.24 5.60 12.92
CA ALA A 208 23.55 5.35 14.32
C ALA A 208 23.72 3.86 14.59
N SER A 209 24.64 3.54 15.50
CA SER A 209 24.67 2.25 16.16
C SER A 209 23.74 2.30 17.38
N THR A 210 22.89 1.29 17.54
CA THR A 210 21.91 1.20 18.65
C THR A 210 21.62 -0.26 18.97
N VAL A 211 20.90 -0.52 20.05
CA VAL A 211 20.32 -1.82 20.40
C VAL A 211 18.79 -1.71 20.51
N PRO A 212 18.00 -2.79 20.28
CA PRO A 212 16.55 -2.66 20.14
C PRO A 212 15.81 -2.00 21.31
N TYR A 213 16.23 -2.21 22.56
CA TYR A 213 15.56 -1.57 23.70
C TYR A 213 15.69 -0.03 23.69
N GLU A 214 16.76 0.52 23.12
CA GLU A 214 16.98 1.97 23.00
C GLU A 214 16.05 2.61 21.97
N MET A 215 15.50 1.80 21.05
CA MET A 215 14.59 2.26 20.01
C MET A 215 13.16 2.46 20.55
N LEU A 216 12.83 1.85 21.69
CA LEU A 216 11.50 1.92 22.30
C LEU A 216 11.14 3.37 22.66
N ARG A 217 9.84 3.68 22.55
CA ARG A 217 9.31 5.02 22.78
C ARG A 217 8.38 5.03 23.99
N PRO A 218 8.43 6.06 24.84
CA PRO A 218 7.48 6.23 25.93
C PRO A 218 6.04 6.26 25.41
N ILE A 219 5.14 5.59 26.14
CA ILE A 219 3.70 5.59 25.85
C ILE A 219 3.07 6.71 26.67
N LYS A 220 2.56 7.74 25.98
CA LYS A 220 2.06 8.95 26.63
C LYS A 220 0.56 8.88 26.90
N LYS A 221 0.11 9.21 28.12
CA LYS A 221 -1.31 9.30 28.50
C LYS A 221 -2.07 10.31 27.64
N SER A 222 -1.42 11.41 27.28
CA SER A 222 -2.00 12.43 26.40
C SER A 222 -2.40 11.90 25.02
N LYS A 223 -1.74 10.83 24.55
CA LYS A 223 -2.06 10.16 23.28
C LYS A 223 -2.92 8.91 23.48
N TYR A 224 -2.76 8.22 24.61
CA TYR A 224 -3.46 6.99 24.96
C TYR A 224 -4.13 7.16 26.33
N PRO A 225 -5.37 7.69 26.38
CA PRO A 225 -6.02 8.11 27.63
C PRO A 225 -6.22 7.00 28.68
N ASP A 226 -6.24 5.73 28.24
CA ASP A 226 -6.38 4.57 29.13
C ASP A 226 -5.11 4.28 29.94
N VAL A 227 -3.98 4.90 29.58
CA VAL A 227 -2.70 4.80 30.31
C VAL A 227 -2.77 5.66 31.58
N THR A 228 -2.47 5.08 32.72
CA THR A 228 -2.35 5.82 33.98
C THR A 228 -1.03 6.60 34.06
N GLU A 229 -0.92 7.56 34.99
CA GLU A 229 0.33 8.32 35.18
C GLU A 229 1.50 7.45 35.64
N GLU A 230 1.21 6.43 36.45
CA GLU A 230 2.20 5.43 36.87
C GLU A 230 2.66 4.59 35.68
N GLU A 231 1.75 4.14 34.82
CA GLU A 231 2.08 3.39 33.60
C GLU A 231 2.84 4.23 32.58
N GLU A 232 2.51 5.52 32.42
CA GLU A 232 3.26 6.42 31.54
C GLU A 232 4.72 6.56 32.01
N THR A 233 4.90 6.73 33.33
CA THR A 233 6.23 6.84 33.97
C THR A 233 7.04 5.56 33.81
N ALA A 234 6.42 4.39 33.97
CA ALA A 234 7.05 3.09 33.81
C ALA A 234 6.90 2.49 32.39
N SER A 235 6.54 3.29 31.38
CA SER A 235 6.05 2.75 30.11
C SER A 235 7.08 1.97 29.31
N LEU A 236 8.38 2.31 29.40
CA LEU A 236 9.45 1.57 28.72
C LEU A 236 9.64 0.16 29.29
N PRO A 237 9.90 -0.04 30.60
CA PRO A 237 9.99 -1.38 31.15
C PRO A 237 8.65 -2.14 31.08
N LEU A 238 7.51 -1.48 31.31
CA LEU A 238 6.20 -2.13 31.26
C LEU A 238 5.87 -2.67 29.86
N GLN A 239 6.06 -1.86 28.80
CA GLN A 239 5.82 -2.32 27.43
C GLN A 239 6.79 -3.44 27.03
N THR A 240 8.01 -3.42 27.56
CA THR A 240 9.00 -4.49 27.32
C THR A 240 8.53 -5.82 27.89
N VAL A 241 8.05 -5.83 29.14
CA VAL A 241 7.46 -7.02 29.78
C VAL A 241 6.21 -7.49 29.05
N CYS A 242 5.26 -6.60 28.74
CA CYS A 242 4.04 -6.97 28.02
C CYS A 242 4.31 -7.50 26.61
N GLY A 243 5.32 -6.95 25.91
CA GLY A 243 5.77 -7.44 24.61
C GLY A 243 6.38 -8.84 24.70
N ALA A 244 7.20 -9.11 25.72
CA ALA A 244 7.77 -10.43 25.99
C ALA A 244 6.68 -11.46 26.31
N ILE A 245 5.74 -11.13 27.20
CA ILE A 245 4.61 -12.00 27.54
C ILE A 245 3.79 -12.33 26.28
N PHE A 246 3.48 -11.32 25.46
CA PHE A 246 2.72 -11.53 24.23
C PHE A 246 3.41 -12.52 23.28
N ASP A 247 4.70 -12.33 23.00
CA ASP A 247 5.46 -13.24 22.14
C ASP A 247 5.57 -14.65 22.73
N ALA A 248 5.80 -14.77 24.05
CA ALA A 248 5.86 -16.04 24.76
C ALA A 248 4.56 -16.83 24.61
N ILE A 249 3.42 -16.14 24.77
CA ILE A 249 2.08 -16.70 24.57
C ILE A 249 1.91 -17.20 23.13
N LEU A 250 2.36 -16.42 22.13
CA LEU A 250 2.28 -16.87 20.74
C LEU A 250 3.12 -18.12 20.49
N VAL A 251 4.36 -18.17 21.00
CA VAL A 251 5.22 -19.36 20.86
C VAL A 251 4.58 -20.57 21.55
N HIS A 252 4.09 -20.41 22.78
CA HIS A 252 3.39 -21.47 23.50
C HIS A 252 2.16 -21.96 22.74
N MET A 253 1.29 -21.04 22.29
CA MET A 253 0.09 -21.38 21.53
C MET A 253 0.42 -22.14 20.26
N MET A 254 1.39 -21.67 19.47
CA MET A 254 1.79 -22.32 18.21
C MET A 254 2.31 -23.74 18.42
N ASN A 255 3.05 -23.97 19.51
CA ASN A 255 3.56 -25.29 19.90
C ASN A 255 2.50 -26.19 20.56
N THR A 256 1.37 -25.63 21.00
CA THR A 256 0.22 -26.38 21.51
C THR A 256 -0.73 -26.79 20.38
N VAL A 257 -0.99 -25.91 19.42
CA VAL A 257 -1.96 -26.15 18.33
C VAL A 257 -1.36 -26.91 17.13
N SER A 258 -0.03 -27.02 17.08
CA SER A 258 0.77 -27.68 16.05
C SER A 258 2.15 -28.05 16.58
N THR A 259 2.94 -28.82 15.84
CA THR A 259 4.35 -29.08 16.19
C THR A 259 5.29 -28.10 15.48
N PRO A 260 6.45 -27.77 16.07
CA PRO A 260 7.46 -26.90 15.45
C PRO A 260 7.85 -27.28 14.03
N GLU A 261 7.95 -28.59 13.75
CA GLU A 261 8.30 -29.16 12.44
C GLU A 261 7.23 -28.93 11.37
N VAL A 262 6.03 -28.52 11.78
CA VAL A 262 4.91 -28.21 10.88
C VAL A 262 4.75 -26.70 10.74
N TRP A 263 4.61 -25.96 11.84
CA TRP A 263 4.22 -24.54 11.73
C TRP A 263 5.40 -23.63 11.35
N GLN A 264 6.64 -23.92 11.77
CA GLN A 264 7.78 -23.08 11.39
C GLN A 264 8.08 -23.16 9.88
N PRO A 265 8.04 -24.33 9.20
CA PRO A 265 8.14 -24.37 7.73
C PRO A 265 7.00 -23.66 7.00
N ILE A 266 5.77 -23.70 7.52
CA ILE A 266 4.64 -22.93 6.98
C ILE A 266 4.94 -21.42 7.07
N LYS A 267 5.35 -20.94 8.26
CA LYS A 267 5.76 -19.55 8.48
C LYS A 267 6.83 -19.13 7.47
N LYS A 268 7.87 -19.94 7.32
CA LYS A 268 8.98 -19.69 6.39
C LYS A 268 8.50 -19.60 4.94
N THR A 269 7.67 -20.55 4.50
CA THR A 269 7.11 -20.55 3.14
C THR A 269 6.33 -19.27 2.84
N ILE A 270 5.54 -18.80 3.81
CA ILE A 270 4.76 -17.57 3.68
C ILE A 270 5.67 -16.35 3.67
N ALA A 271 6.63 -16.26 4.60
CA ALA A 271 7.59 -15.16 4.67
C ALA A 271 8.44 -15.05 3.39
N ASP A 272 8.86 -16.19 2.84
CA ASP A 272 9.60 -16.25 1.58
C ASP A 272 8.73 -15.72 0.43
N GLY A 273 7.50 -16.23 0.28
CA GLY A 273 6.62 -15.86 -0.83
C GLY A 273 6.08 -14.43 -0.80
N LEU A 274 5.78 -13.91 0.40
CA LEU A 274 5.05 -12.66 0.59
C LEU A 274 5.92 -11.47 1.01
N VAL A 275 7.10 -11.72 1.57
CA VAL A 275 8.00 -10.66 2.04
C VAL A 275 9.31 -10.66 1.26
N ARG A 276 10.03 -11.78 1.22
CA ARG A 276 11.34 -11.85 0.52
C ARG A 276 11.18 -11.77 -1.00
N ASP A 277 10.23 -12.51 -1.55
CA ASP A 277 9.97 -12.55 -2.99
C ASP A 277 9.03 -11.44 -3.47
N LYS A 278 8.58 -10.54 -2.59
CA LYS A 278 7.60 -9.51 -2.94
C LYS A 278 8.03 -8.70 -4.17
N ILE A 279 9.19 -8.06 -4.11
CA ILE A 279 9.72 -7.24 -5.20
C ILE A 279 9.89 -8.04 -6.50
N PRO A 280 10.64 -9.16 -6.54
CA PRO A 280 10.81 -9.89 -7.79
C PRO A 280 9.48 -10.43 -8.33
N ARG A 281 8.52 -10.81 -7.48
CA ARG A 281 7.19 -11.28 -7.90
C ARG A 281 6.33 -10.16 -8.47
N THR A 282 6.31 -8.99 -7.83
CA THR A 282 5.64 -7.77 -8.35
C THR A 282 6.19 -7.41 -9.74
N LEU A 283 7.51 -7.36 -9.90
CA LEU A 283 8.14 -7.06 -11.19
C LEU A 283 7.81 -8.13 -12.24
N ALA A 284 7.89 -9.41 -11.89
CA ALA A 284 7.57 -10.50 -12.83
C ALA A 284 6.13 -10.43 -13.34
N ILE A 285 5.15 -10.11 -12.48
CA ILE A 285 3.75 -9.93 -12.90
C ILE A 285 3.63 -8.77 -13.90
N LEU A 286 4.21 -7.61 -13.57
CA LEU A 286 4.17 -6.43 -14.43
C LEU A 286 4.85 -6.71 -15.79
N GLU A 287 6.03 -7.31 -15.78
CA GLU A 287 6.83 -7.59 -16.98
C GLU A 287 6.23 -8.63 -17.91
N ARG A 288 5.60 -9.66 -17.34
CA ARG A 288 5.04 -10.78 -18.10
C ARG A 288 3.63 -10.49 -18.61
N ARG A 289 2.80 -9.81 -17.81
CA ARG A 289 1.37 -9.65 -18.12
C ARG A 289 1.02 -8.26 -18.64
N TYR A 290 1.68 -7.21 -18.19
CA TYR A 290 1.23 -5.83 -18.44
C TYR A 290 2.19 -5.01 -19.31
N ALA A 291 3.48 -5.28 -19.29
CA ALA A 291 4.48 -4.46 -19.97
C ALA A 291 4.27 -4.37 -21.50
N ASP A 292 3.87 -5.47 -22.14
CA ASP A 292 3.69 -5.51 -23.59
C ASP A 292 2.44 -4.77 -24.06
N ASP A 293 1.35 -4.79 -23.28
CA ASP A 293 0.04 -4.24 -23.66
C ASP A 293 -0.19 -2.82 -23.12
N ALA A 294 0.34 -2.48 -21.93
CA ALA A 294 0.08 -1.21 -21.27
C ALA A 294 0.88 -0.07 -21.90
N ASP A 295 0.24 1.08 -22.04
CA ASP A 295 0.88 2.36 -22.37
C ASP A 295 1.25 3.14 -21.10
N ILE A 296 0.44 2.99 -20.06
CA ILE A 296 0.60 3.62 -18.75
C ILE A 296 0.42 2.55 -17.68
N ILE A 297 1.36 2.46 -16.74
CA ILE A 297 1.19 1.71 -15.49
C ILE A 297 1.37 2.68 -14.33
N ALA A 298 0.34 2.83 -13.51
CA ALA A 298 0.38 3.62 -12.28
C ALA A 298 0.44 2.70 -11.07
N LEU A 299 1.36 2.95 -10.16
CA LEU A 299 1.53 2.14 -8.95
C LEU A 299 1.39 3.02 -7.72
N GLN A 300 0.85 2.44 -6.64
CA GLN A 300 0.68 3.08 -5.34
C GLN A 300 1.43 2.28 -4.26
N GLU A 301 1.80 2.95 -3.16
CA GLU A 301 2.58 2.38 -2.04
C GLU A 301 3.87 1.65 -2.46
N VAL A 302 4.60 2.25 -3.40
CA VAL A 302 5.83 1.68 -3.95
C VAL A 302 7.04 2.05 -3.09
N SER A 303 7.84 1.04 -2.74
CA SER A 303 9.16 1.26 -2.12
C SER A 303 10.19 1.74 -3.15
N LEU A 304 11.13 2.56 -2.70
CA LEU A 304 12.26 3.00 -3.55
C LEU A 304 13.09 1.81 -4.05
N ALA A 305 13.12 0.71 -3.28
CA ALA A 305 13.76 -0.54 -3.70
C ALA A 305 13.11 -1.15 -4.96
N LEU A 306 11.78 -1.15 -5.04
CA LEU A 306 11.05 -1.61 -6.22
C LEU A 306 11.35 -0.68 -7.41
N VAL A 307 11.36 0.64 -7.20
CA VAL A 307 11.65 1.63 -8.25
C VAL A 307 13.01 1.38 -8.88
N GLU A 308 14.06 1.26 -8.08
CA GLU A 308 15.41 1.09 -8.60
C GLU A 308 15.57 -0.23 -9.36
N ARG A 309 14.95 -1.32 -8.89
CA ARG A 309 14.94 -2.59 -9.63
C ARG A 309 14.10 -2.53 -10.91
N ALA A 310 12.98 -1.81 -10.91
CA ALA A 310 12.18 -1.59 -12.12
C ALA A 310 12.97 -0.82 -13.18
N LYS A 311 13.65 0.28 -12.79
CA LYS A 311 14.51 1.08 -13.68
C LYS A 311 15.67 0.28 -14.26
N ALA A 312 16.28 -0.60 -13.47
CA ALA A 312 17.40 -1.42 -13.90
C ALA A 312 17.01 -2.66 -14.72
N GLY A 313 15.72 -3.04 -14.73
CA GLY A 313 15.20 -4.24 -15.38
C GLY A 313 14.45 -3.97 -16.70
N LYS A 314 13.69 -4.98 -17.16
CA LYS A 314 12.93 -4.94 -18.42
C LYS A 314 11.92 -3.78 -18.45
N LEU A 315 11.30 -3.47 -17.30
CA LEU A 315 10.39 -2.32 -17.20
C LEU A 315 11.10 -1.01 -17.53
N GLY A 316 12.31 -0.77 -17.03
CA GLY A 316 13.09 0.44 -17.32
C GLY A 316 13.59 0.51 -18.76
N GLU A 317 13.73 -0.62 -19.45
CA GLU A 317 14.00 -0.65 -20.89
C GLU A 317 12.78 -0.17 -21.68
N MET A 318 11.58 -0.62 -21.30
CA MET A 318 10.32 -0.38 -22.02
C MET A 318 9.59 0.91 -21.62
N PHE A 319 9.78 1.39 -20.39
CA PHE A 319 9.05 2.50 -19.78
C PHE A 319 10.01 3.55 -19.22
N HIS A 320 9.55 4.80 -19.23
CA HIS A 320 10.09 5.85 -18.38
C HIS A 320 9.46 5.72 -16.99
N VAL A 321 10.24 5.31 -15.99
CA VAL A 321 9.78 5.11 -14.60
C VAL A 321 9.92 6.41 -13.82
N ARG A 322 8.80 7.06 -13.49
CA ARG A 322 8.74 8.35 -12.80
C ARG A 322 8.31 8.18 -11.34
N THR A 323 9.02 8.85 -10.46
CA THR A 323 8.74 8.96 -9.03
C THR A 323 8.66 10.43 -8.63
N PRO A 324 7.86 10.80 -7.62
CA PRO A 324 7.77 12.19 -7.18
C PRO A 324 9.10 12.67 -6.63
N ALA A 325 9.49 13.91 -6.95
CA ALA A 325 10.66 14.56 -6.37
C ALA A 325 10.57 14.62 -4.83
N GLY A 326 9.33 14.71 -4.34
CA GLY A 326 8.96 14.59 -2.94
C GLY A 326 8.92 13.16 -2.40
N ALA A 327 9.55 12.15 -2.98
CA ALA A 327 9.53 10.79 -2.42
C ALA A 327 9.94 10.76 -0.92
N ASP A 328 9.29 9.92 -0.13
CA ASP A 328 9.52 9.77 1.31
C ASP A 328 10.33 8.50 1.60
N PRO A 329 11.66 8.60 1.84
CA PRO A 329 12.50 7.44 2.12
C PRO A 329 12.31 6.87 3.54
N ALA A 330 11.61 7.58 4.44
CA ALA A 330 11.33 7.12 5.80
C ALA A 330 10.03 6.31 5.85
N ARG A 331 8.99 6.76 5.15
CA ARG A 331 7.74 6.00 4.97
C ARG A 331 7.89 4.89 3.93
N ASP A 332 8.71 5.13 2.90
CA ASP A 332 9.00 4.23 1.78
C ASP A 332 7.74 3.71 1.06
N GLN A 333 6.73 4.59 0.94
CA GLN A 333 5.48 4.36 0.21
C GLN A 333 5.28 5.54 -0.74
N ASN A 334 5.37 5.30 -2.04
CA ASN A 334 5.36 6.35 -3.06
C ASN A 334 4.43 5.98 -4.22
N SER A 335 3.78 6.97 -4.81
CA SER A 335 3.08 6.84 -6.08
C SER A 335 4.06 6.93 -7.24
N VAL A 336 3.92 6.04 -8.23
CA VAL A 336 4.87 5.89 -9.35
C VAL A 336 4.07 5.78 -10.64
N VAL A 337 4.60 6.36 -11.72
CA VAL A 337 4.02 6.25 -13.06
C VAL A 337 5.09 5.70 -14.02
N LEU A 338 4.75 4.66 -14.77
CA LEU A 338 5.55 4.10 -15.83
C LEU A 338 4.89 4.47 -17.17
N LEU A 339 5.61 5.21 -18.01
CA LEU A 339 5.13 5.67 -19.31
C LEU A 339 5.85 4.93 -20.43
N LYS A 340 5.15 4.19 -21.27
CA LYS A 340 5.76 3.36 -22.32
C LYS A 340 6.54 4.24 -23.28
N LYS A 341 7.82 3.94 -23.52
CA LYS A 341 8.71 4.80 -24.33
C LYS A 341 8.25 4.93 -25.78
N SER A 342 7.64 3.89 -26.36
CA SER A 342 7.08 3.97 -27.71
C SER A 342 5.88 4.92 -27.80
N THR A 343 5.17 5.09 -26.68
CA THR A 343 3.95 5.91 -26.60
C THR A 343 4.27 7.32 -26.14
N PHE A 344 5.23 7.49 -25.22
CA PHE A 344 5.67 8.76 -24.64
C PHE A 344 7.20 8.88 -24.76
N PRO A 345 7.75 9.06 -25.98
CA PRO A 345 9.20 9.00 -26.20
C PRO A 345 9.99 10.06 -25.43
N SER A 346 9.39 11.22 -25.19
CA SER A 346 10.03 12.35 -24.51
C SER A 346 10.00 12.26 -22.98
N ALA A 347 9.27 11.31 -22.37
CA ALA A 347 9.06 11.32 -20.92
C ALA A 347 10.30 11.00 -20.04
N GLY A 348 11.44 10.77 -20.67
CA GLY A 348 12.72 10.49 -20.00
C GLY A 348 13.45 11.74 -19.50
N SER A 349 13.13 12.93 -20.04
CA SER A 349 13.72 14.19 -19.58
C SER A 349 12.81 14.88 -18.55
N ALA A 350 13.36 15.78 -17.74
CA ALA A 350 12.55 16.64 -16.86
C ALA A 350 11.89 17.79 -17.64
N ASP A 351 12.50 18.20 -18.76
CA ASP A 351 12.04 19.31 -19.59
C ASP A 351 10.79 18.93 -20.41
N ASP A 352 10.66 17.66 -20.81
CA ASP A 352 9.54 17.18 -21.63
C ASP A 352 8.47 16.40 -20.83
N ALA A 353 8.79 16.02 -19.59
CA ALA A 353 7.86 15.44 -18.64
C ALA A 353 7.92 16.19 -17.31
N GLU A 354 7.14 17.27 -17.23
CA GLU A 354 7.05 18.17 -16.09
C GLU A 354 6.28 17.49 -14.94
N GLU A 355 6.92 17.35 -13.79
CA GLU A 355 6.22 16.98 -12.55
C GLU A 355 5.44 18.19 -12.01
N ILE A 356 4.12 18.06 -11.92
CA ILE A 356 3.24 19.10 -11.39
C ILE A 356 2.69 18.79 -9.99
N THR A 357 3.24 17.76 -9.32
CA THR A 357 2.80 17.30 -8.00
C THR A 357 2.70 18.44 -6.98
N SER A 358 3.74 19.28 -6.86
CA SER A 358 3.75 20.40 -5.92
C SER A 358 2.67 21.45 -6.19
N LEU A 359 2.23 21.60 -7.45
CA LEU A 359 1.14 22.50 -7.80
C LEU A 359 -0.20 21.96 -7.30
N VAL A 360 -0.40 20.64 -7.41
CA VAL A 360 -1.58 19.95 -6.87
C VAL A 360 -1.58 20.03 -5.34
N GLU A 361 -0.46 19.70 -4.70
CA GLU A 361 -0.33 19.76 -3.24
C GLU A 361 -0.54 21.18 -2.70
N GLY A 362 -0.09 22.20 -3.42
CA GLY A 362 -0.26 23.61 -3.07
C GLY A 362 -1.72 24.09 -3.03
N ARG A 363 -2.66 23.35 -3.64
CA ARG A 363 -4.10 23.64 -3.63
C ARG A 363 -4.88 22.85 -2.59
N LEU A 364 -4.22 21.91 -1.91
CA LEU A 364 -4.87 21.15 -0.84
C LEU A 364 -5.14 22.05 0.37
N GLY A 365 -6.29 21.85 1.00
CA GLY A 365 -6.57 22.44 2.30
C GLY A 365 -5.57 21.94 3.35
N LYS A 366 -5.26 22.76 4.36
CA LYS A 366 -4.29 22.44 5.42
C LYS A 366 -4.58 21.14 6.18
N ASP A 367 -5.84 20.70 6.17
CA ASP A 367 -6.31 19.52 6.89
C ASP A 367 -6.47 18.29 5.99
N ALA A 368 -6.11 18.36 4.70
CA ALA A 368 -6.18 17.22 3.81
C ALA A 368 -5.18 16.13 4.27
N PRO A 369 -5.63 14.88 4.48
CA PRO A 369 -4.78 13.82 5.02
C PRO A 369 -3.91 13.19 3.93
N VAL A 370 -3.12 14.00 3.23
CA VAL A 370 -2.18 13.56 2.19
C VAL A 370 -0.78 13.57 2.78
N ALA A 371 -0.10 12.44 2.75
CA ALA A 371 1.28 12.35 3.18
C ALA A 371 2.24 12.38 1.99
N ARG A 372 3.48 12.76 2.30
CA ARG A 372 4.53 12.94 1.31
C ARG A 372 4.72 11.65 0.49
N GLY A 373 4.66 11.78 -0.83
CA GLY A 373 4.79 10.66 -1.78
C GLY A 373 3.47 9.97 -2.14
N ASP A 374 2.33 10.32 -1.55
CA ASP A 374 1.03 9.72 -1.90
C ASP A 374 0.56 10.08 -3.31
N ILE A 375 1.00 11.20 -3.89
CA ILE A 375 0.65 11.62 -5.25
C ILE A 375 1.90 11.78 -6.12
N LEU A 376 1.76 11.42 -7.39
CA LEU A 376 2.61 11.86 -8.49
C LEU A 376 1.72 12.32 -9.63
N ALA A 377 1.93 13.52 -10.15
CA ALA A 377 1.27 14.01 -11.35
C ALA A 377 2.30 14.54 -12.35
N VAL A 378 2.25 14.07 -13.59
CA VAL A 378 3.21 14.39 -14.64
C VAL A 378 2.48 14.87 -15.89
N ARG A 379 2.90 16.02 -16.42
CA ARG A 379 2.53 16.48 -17.76
C ARG A 379 3.50 15.89 -18.77
N VAL A 380 2.98 15.37 -19.88
CA VAL A 380 3.80 14.72 -20.90
C VAL A 380 3.09 14.76 -22.26
N GLU A 381 3.84 14.73 -23.34
CA GLU A 381 3.29 14.53 -24.69
C GLU A 381 3.48 13.08 -25.16
N ASP A 382 2.48 12.57 -25.88
CA ASP A 382 2.63 11.29 -26.58
C ASP A 382 3.48 11.46 -27.86
N SER A 383 3.76 10.35 -28.55
CA SER A 383 4.55 10.33 -29.80
C SER A 383 3.95 11.13 -30.96
N ARG A 384 2.73 11.67 -30.82
CA ARG A 384 2.04 12.52 -31.80
C ARG A 384 1.97 13.98 -31.35
N GLY A 385 2.55 14.33 -30.20
CA GLY A 385 2.45 15.66 -29.60
C GLY A 385 1.10 15.94 -28.95
N VAL A 386 0.33 14.91 -28.60
CA VAL A 386 -0.90 15.11 -27.81
C VAL A 386 -0.50 15.25 -26.35
N PRO A 387 -0.90 16.34 -25.66
CA PRO A 387 -0.55 16.54 -24.27
C PRO A 387 -1.44 15.70 -23.35
N TYR A 388 -0.83 15.17 -22.29
CA TYR A 388 -1.45 14.37 -21.25
C TYR A 388 -1.08 14.91 -19.88
N VAL A 389 -1.98 14.69 -18.92
CA VAL A 389 -1.63 14.66 -17.51
C VAL A 389 -1.87 13.25 -17.01
N VAL A 390 -0.81 12.60 -16.53
CA VAL A 390 -0.88 11.25 -15.97
C VAL A 390 -0.58 11.34 -14.48
N ALA A 391 -1.47 10.81 -13.65
CA ALA A 391 -1.31 10.82 -12.21
C ALA A 391 -1.52 9.44 -11.57
N SER A 392 -0.77 9.19 -10.50
CA SER A 392 -0.95 8.07 -9.57
C SER A 392 -1.21 8.63 -8.18
N PHE A 393 -2.21 8.10 -7.46
CA PHE A 393 -2.51 8.53 -6.09
C PHE A 393 -2.90 7.38 -5.16
N HIS A 394 -2.39 7.44 -3.93
CA HIS A 394 -2.79 6.61 -2.81
C HIS A 394 -3.62 7.44 -1.83
N GLY A 395 -4.94 7.18 -1.80
CA GLY A 395 -5.84 7.77 -0.81
C GLY A 395 -5.52 7.31 0.60
N ASP A 396 -5.73 8.17 1.60
CA ASP A 396 -5.59 7.76 2.99
C ASP A 396 -6.49 6.55 3.30
N THR A 397 -6.23 5.84 4.39
CA THR A 397 -6.96 4.61 4.75
C THR A 397 -8.49 4.78 4.75
N ASN A 398 -9.00 5.98 5.02
CA ASN A 398 -10.44 6.25 5.03
C ASN A 398 -10.97 6.83 3.70
N GLY A 399 -10.12 7.11 2.72
CA GLY A 399 -10.45 7.71 1.42
C GLY A 399 -10.86 9.19 1.49
N LEU A 400 -10.68 9.84 2.63
CA LEU A 400 -11.12 11.23 2.85
C LEU A 400 -10.26 12.25 2.08
N ALA A 401 -9.02 11.90 1.72
CA ALA A 401 -8.14 12.69 0.87
C ALA A 401 -8.51 12.62 -0.62
N THR A 402 -9.23 11.59 -1.06
CA THR A 402 -9.46 11.30 -2.48
C THR A 402 -10.18 12.41 -3.22
N ALA A 403 -11.32 12.88 -2.70
CA ALA A 403 -12.05 13.98 -3.33
C ALA A 403 -11.26 15.31 -3.29
N PRO A 404 -10.65 15.72 -2.15
CA PRO A 404 -9.78 16.90 -2.12
C PRO A 404 -8.62 16.86 -3.14
N VAL A 405 -7.97 15.72 -3.32
CA VAL A 405 -6.87 15.57 -4.28
C VAL A 405 -7.37 15.65 -5.72
N LEU A 406 -8.51 15.02 -6.01
CA LEU A 406 -9.14 15.15 -7.32
C LEU A 406 -9.49 16.62 -7.63
N ASP A 407 -10.07 17.32 -6.66
CA ASP A 407 -10.43 18.73 -6.80
C ASP A 407 -9.20 19.61 -7.05
N ALA A 408 -8.15 19.43 -6.26
CA ALA A 408 -6.89 20.15 -6.40
C ALA A 408 -6.18 19.87 -7.74
N LEU A 409 -6.26 18.62 -8.23
CA LEU A 409 -5.73 18.26 -9.54
C LEU A 409 -6.50 18.98 -10.64
N MET A 410 -7.84 18.91 -10.61
CA MET A 410 -8.68 19.58 -11.61
C MET A 410 -8.49 21.10 -11.58
N GLU A 411 -8.41 21.73 -10.41
CA GLU A 411 -8.14 23.16 -10.28
C GLU A 411 -6.74 23.55 -10.81
N THR A 412 -5.75 22.66 -10.66
CA THR A 412 -4.42 22.84 -11.26
C THR A 412 -4.47 22.79 -12.78
N LEU A 413 -5.28 21.90 -13.36
CA LEU A 413 -5.52 21.86 -14.79
C LEU A 413 -6.21 23.15 -15.24
N SER A 414 -7.28 23.57 -14.55
CA SER A 414 -8.06 24.78 -14.87
C SER A 414 -7.32 26.09 -14.75
N SER A 415 -6.46 26.24 -13.77
CA SER A 415 -5.69 27.48 -13.65
C SER A 415 -4.62 27.60 -14.73
N SER A 416 -4.15 26.48 -15.29
CA SER A 416 -3.27 26.49 -16.47
C SER A 416 -4.02 26.73 -17.78
N ALA A 417 -5.36 26.79 -17.76
CA ALA A 417 -6.18 27.19 -18.91
C ALA A 417 -5.92 28.62 -19.37
N GLU A 418 -5.55 29.52 -18.46
CA GLU A 418 -5.21 30.92 -18.79
C GLU A 418 -3.95 31.02 -19.69
N ASP A 419 -3.10 29.98 -19.69
CA ASP A 419 -1.97 29.79 -20.60
C ASP A 419 -2.31 28.94 -21.85
N GLY A 420 -3.59 28.60 -22.08
CA GLY A 420 -4.08 27.81 -23.22
C GLY A 420 -4.06 26.28 -23.05
N LEU A 421 -3.82 25.79 -21.83
CA LEU A 421 -3.47 24.38 -21.57
C LEU A 421 -4.65 23.42 -21.33
N GLU A 422 -5.77 23.88 -20.74
CA GLU A 422 -6.94 23.02 -20.46
C GLU A 422 -7.58 22.47 -21.72
N SER A 423 -7.66 23.27 -22.78
CA SER A 423 -8.38 22.87 -23.99
C SER A 423 -7.69 21.72 -24.76
N ARG A 424 -6.52 21.25 -24.29
CA ARG A 424 -5.68 20.29 -25.03
C ARG A 424 -5.24 19.06 -24.24
N SER A 425 -5.08 19.13 -22.92
CA SER A 425 -4.46 18.04 -22.15
C SER A 425 -5.46 16.94 -21.76
N ARG A 426 -5.13 15.69 -22.07
CA ARG A 426 -5.94 14.53 -21.68
C ARG A 426 -5.52 13.99 -20.32
N LEU A 427 -6.44 13.94 -19.36
CA LEU A 427 -6.22 13.38 -18.04
C LEU A 427 -6.35 11.86 -18.05
N VAL A 428 -5.38 11.19 -17.41
CA VAL A 428 -5.47 9.81 -16.93
C VAL A 428 -5.04 9.81 -15.46
N PHE A 429 -5.99 9.56 -14.56
CA PHE A 429 -5.73 9.54 -13.13
C PHE A 429 -6.06 8.17 -12.55
N ALA A 430 -5.02 7.42 -12.21
CA ALA A 430 -5.12 6.09 -11.63
C ALA A 430 -4.88 6.16 -10.12
N LEU A 431 -5.72 5.48 -9.34
CA LEU A 431 -5.66 5.62 -7.89
C LEU A 431 -6.21 4.42 -7.14
N ASP A 432 -5.61 4.18 -5.98
CA ASP A 432 -6.31 3.58 -4.84
C ASP A 432 -7.07 4.72 -4.15
N ALA A 433 -8.38 4.79 -4.39
CA ALA A 433 -9.25 5.81 -3.85
C ALA A 433 -9.67 5.53 -2.40
N ASN A 434 -9.40 4.34 -1.87
CA ASN A 434 -9.84 3.88 -0.55
C ASN A 434 -11.35 4.13 -0.28
N THR A 435 -12.20 3.95 -1.29
CA THR A 435 -13.67 4.09 -1.13
C THR A 435 -14.32 2.83 -0.59
N TYR A 436 -15.51 2.97 0.00
CA TYR A 436 -16.22 1.89 0.69
C TYR A 436 -17.61 1.66 0.09
N GLU A 437 -18.02 0.40 -0.01
CA GLU A 437 -19.41 0.03 -0.39
C GLU A 437 -20.42 0.59 0.62
N ARG A 438 -20.06 0.52 1.91
CA ARG A 438 -20.91 0.92 3.04
C ARG A 438 -20.13 1.87 3.94
N ALA A 439 -19.88 3.07 3.45
CA ALA A 439 -19.10 4.07 4.18
C ALA A 439 -19.80 4.52 5.46
N ARG A 440 -19.02 4.76 6.52
CA ARG A 440 -19.47 5.47 7.70
C ARG A 440 -19.39 6.99 7.45
N PRO A 441 -20.52 7.73 7.48
CA PRO A 441 -20.52 9.16 7.20
C PRO A 441 -19.50 9.94 8.05
N GLY A 442 -18.72 10.79 7.39
CA GLY A 442 -17.68 11.61 8.02
C GLY A 442 -16.44 10.84 8.50
N LYS A 443 -16.40 9.52 8.31
CA LYS A 443 -15.27 8.67 8.69
C LYS A 443 -14.65 7.93 7.52
N GLN A 444 -15.42 7.68 6.46
CA GLN A 444 -15.00 6.92 5.29
C GLN A 444 -15.61 7.52 4.02
N ALA A 445 -14.89 7.43 2.92
CA ALA A 445 -15.38 7.83 1.60
C ALA A 445 -16.37 6.81 1.03
N ASP A 446 -17.51 7.30 0.57
CA ASP A 446 -18.54 6.50 -0.08
C ASP A 446 -18.28 6.40 -1.59
N VAL A 447 -18.33 5.19 -2.14
CA VAL A 447 -18.03 4.95 -3.56
C VAL A 447 -18.97 5.66 -4.52
N LEU A 448 -20.26 5.76 -4.19
CA LEU A 448 -21.25 6.41 -5.05
C LEU A 448 -21.08 7.92 -5.02
N ARG A 449 -20.80 8.49 -3.84
CA ARG A 449 -20.49 9.92 -3.72
C ARG A 449 -19.21 10.30 -4.44
N PHE A 450 -18.21 9.42 -4.44
CA PHE A 450 -17.02 9.63 -5.25
C PHE A 450 -17.34 9.59 -6.75
N GLY A 451 -18.21 8.65 -7.15
CA GLY A 451 -18.91 8.62 -8.45
C GLY A 451 -19.45 9.98 -8.90
N GLU A 452 -20.38 10.50 -8.11
CA GLU A 452 -21.01 11.80 -8.32
C GLU A 452 -19.96 12.93 -8.44
N ARG A 453 -18.90 12.87 -7.63
CA ARG A 453 -17.87 13.91 -7.61
C ARG A 453 -17.07 13.95 -8.92
N TYR A 454 -16.52 12.84 -9.39
CA TYR A 454 -15.73 12.88 -10.63
C TYR A 454 -16.60 13.22 -11.86
N VAL A 455 -17.87 12.80 -11.88
CA VAL A 455 -18.81 13.18 -12.94
C VAL A 455 -19.07 14.69 -12.92
N SER A 456 -19.21 15.29 -11.74
CA SER A 456 -19.39 16.76 -11.61
C SER A 456 -18.19 17.57 -12.14
N LEU A 457 -17.03 16.92 -12.29
CA LEU A 457 -15.79 17.51 -12.81
C LEU A 457 -15.55 17.19 -14.30
N GLY A 458 -16.56 16.65 -15.01
CA GLY A 458 -16.44 16.31 -16.43
C GLY A 458 -15.60 15.04 -16.70
N LEU A 459 -15.37 14.22 -15.68
CA LEU A 459 -14.64 12.96 -15.80
C LEU A 459 -15.61 11.78 -15.86
N SER A 460 -15.10 10.66 -16.37
CA SER A 460 -15.67 9.34 -16.17
C SER A 460 -14.61 8.41 -15.60
N SER A 461 -14.98 7.15 -15.36
CA SER A 461 -14.06 6.14 -14.85
C SER A 461 -14.12 4.85 -15.67
N CYS A 462 -13.16 3.96 -15.45
CA CYS A 462 -13.19 2.59 -15.95
C CYS A 462 -14.44 1.80 -15.50
N TRP A 463 -15.16 2.28 -14.48
CA TRP A 463 -16.43 1.75 -13.98
C TRP A 463 -17.67 2.53 -14.47
N GLY A 464 -17.48 3.52 -15.35
CA GLY A 464 -18.52 4.41 -15.86
C GLY A 464 -18.82 5.59 -14.92
N ASP A 465 -19.97 6.25 -15.15
CA ASP A 465 -20.39 7.44 -14.40
C ASP A 465 -21.06 7.11 -13.06
N ALA A 466 -21.53 5.87 -12.91
CA ALA A 466 -22.14 5.36 -11.68
C ALA A 466 -21.45 4.02 -11.34
N PRO A 467 -20.41 4.04 -10.49
CA PRO A 467 -19.63 2.85 -10.19
C PRO A 467 -20.49 1.84 -9.42
N GLN A 468 -20.34 0.55 -9.68
CA GLN A 468 -21.06 -0.50 -8.96
C GLN A 468 -20.39 -0.73 -7.59
N PRO A 469 -21.09 -0.54 -6.45
CA PRO A 469 -20.47 -0.68 -5.13
C PRO A 469 -19.93 -2.09 -4.83
N SER A 470 -20.44 -3.11 -5.52
CA SER A 470 -20.00 -4.51 -5.41
C SER A 470 -18.81 -4.87 -6.30
N ASN A 471 -18.23 -3.92 -7.05
CA ASN A 471 -17.03 -4.18 -7.87
C ASN A 471 -15.77 -4.13 -7.00
N TYR A 472 -15.63 -5.11 -6.11
CA TYR A 472 -14.53 -5.16 -5.17
C TYR A 472 -13.18 -5.33 -5.86
N THR A 473 -12.19 -4.61 -5.36
CA THR A 473 -10.78 -4.71 -5.78
C THR A 473 -9.88 -5.13 -4.63
N THR A 474 -10.41 -5.22 -3.41
CA THR A 474 -9.73 -5.79 -2.23
C THR A 474 -10.51 -6.95 -1.65
N PHE A 475 -9.78 -7.89 -1.04
CA PHE A 475 -10.33 -8.85 -0.08
C PHE A 475 -9.22 -9.31 0.87
N ASN A 476 -8.98 -8.55 1.92
CA ASN A 476 -8.09 -8.96 3.01
C ASN A 476 -8.86 -9.15 4.32
N ALA A 477 -8.62 -10.27 4.99
CA ALA A 477 -9.31 -10.65 6.21
C ALA A 477 -8.25 -10.91 7.28
N ARG A 478 -8.28 -10.18 8.39
CA ARG A 478 -7.25 -10.26 9.42
C ARG A 478 -7.40 -11.53 10.29
N THR A 479 -6.28 -12.16 10.64
CA THR A 479 -6.25 -13.33 11.54
C THR A 479 -6.02 -12.91 12.99
N TYR A 480 -6.09 -13.86 13.92
CA TYR A 480 -5.79 -13.62 15.32
C TYR A 480 -4.28 -13.55 15.66
N LEU A 481 -3.38 -13.85 14.73
CA LEU A 481 -1.93 -13.76 14.99
C LEU A 481 -1.44 -12.32 14.81
N GLN A 482 -1.94 -11.39 15.63
CA GLN A 482 -1.52 -9.99 15.65
C GLN A 482 -1.77 -9.33 17.02
N PRO A 483 -1.03 -8.28 17.40
CA PRO A 483 -1.23 -7.60 18.70
C PRO A 483 -2.59 -6.90 18.85
N GLN A 484 -3.31 -6.67 17.75
CA GLN A 484 -4.61 -5.97 17.73
C GLN A 484 -5.76 -6.92 17.39
N LEU A 485 -6.13 -7.81 18.31
CA LEU A 485 -7.17 -8.82 18.08
C LEU A 485 -8.54 -8.26 17.71
N ASN A 486 -8.85 -7.01 18.08
CA ASN A 486 -10.13 -6.38 17.75
C ASN A 486 -10.34 -6.17 16.25
N LYS A 487 -9.31 -6.36 15.42
CA LYS A 487 -9.38 -6.31 13.97
C LYS A 487 -9.47 -7.70 13.33
N ALA A 488 -9.25 -8.77 14.09
CA ALA A 488 -9.27 -10.13 13.58
C ALA A 488 -10.70 -10.60 13.26
N CYS A 489 -10.82 -11.57 12.36
CA CYS A 489 -12.07 -12.22 12.04
C CYS A 489 -11.90 -13.74 12.01
N LYS A 490 -13.02 -14.45 12.26
CA LYS A 490 -13.11 -15.89 12.17
C LYS A 490 -12.98 -16.36 10.73
N SER A 491 -12.50 -17.58 10.55
CA SER A 491 -12.45 -18.30 9.28
C SER A 491 -13.80 -18.29 8.54
N ALA A 492 -14.90 -18.52 9.26
CA ALA A 492 -16.25 -18.48 8.70
C ALA A 492 -16.76 -17.06 8.36
N ASP A 493 -16.15 -16.02 8.95
CA ASP A 493 -16.54 -14.62 8.81
C ASP A 493 -15.60 -13.82 7.91
N LYS A 494 -14.63 -14.46 7.20
CA LYS A 494 -13.61 -13.78 6.38
C LYS A 494 -14.19 -12.68 5.50
N ARG A 495 -15.28 -12.96 4.76
CA ARG A 495 -15.94 -11.99 3.89
C ARG A 495 -16.65 -10.87 4.66
N LYS A 496 -17.25 -11.18 5.80
CA LYS A 496 -18.01 -10.21 6.61
C LYS A 496 -17.10 -9.29 7.42
N GLY A 497 -15.98 -9.82 7.93
CA GLY A 497 -15.00 -9.10 8.75
C GLY A 497 -13.80 -8.56 7.98
N GLY A 498 -13.66 -8.93 6.70
CA GLY A 498 -12.58 -8.47 5.84
C GLY A 498 -12.82 -7.08 5.25
N ASP A 499 -11.74 -6.45 4.82
CA ASP A 499 -11.76 -5.27 3.98
C ASP A 499 -12.05 -5.69 2.53
N VAL A 500 -13.33 -5.64 2.17
CA VAL A 500 -13.83 -6.01 0.84
C VAL A 500 -14.57 -4.81 0.25
N ASN A 501 -13.85 -4.01 -0.54
CA ASN A 501 -14.35 -2.72 -1.02
C ASN A 501 -13.90 -2.42 -2.46
N PRO A 502 -14.65 -1.57 -3.20
CA PRO A 502 -14.27 -1.09 -4.52
C PRO A 502 -13.30 0.09 -4.38
N LYS A 503 -12.01 -0.18 -4.21
CA LYS A 503 -11.04 0.87 -3.86
C LYS A 503 -10.34 1.48 -5.06
N ASP A 504 -10.14 0.74 -6.13
CA ASP A 504 -9.23 1.14 -7.21
C ASP A 504 -9.99 1.69 -8.43
N PHE A 505 -9.48 2.78 -9.01
CA PHE A 505 -10.10 3.52 -10.12
C PHE A 505 -9.08 3.97 -11.16
N ILE A 506 -9.55 4.13 -12.40
CA ILE A 506 -8.87 4.87 -13.46
C ILE A 506 -9.86 5.91 -13.97
N LEU A 507 -9.58 7.19 -13.74
CA LEU A 507 -10.39 8.34 -14.17
C LEU A 507 -9.78 8.98 -15.41
N PHE A 508 -10.64 9.55 -16.25
CA PHE A 508 -10.24 10.24 -17.49
C PHE A 508 -11.32 11.23 -17.92
N ASN A 509 -10.97 12.17 -18.81
CA ASN A 509 -11.96 13.10 -19.37
C ASN A 509 -13.04 12.33 -20.13
N LYS A 510 -14.31 12.56 -19.76
CA LYS A 510 -15.46 11.85 -20.33
C LYS A 510 -15.59 12.04 -21.84
N ASP A 511 -15.28 13.23 -22.33
CA ASP A 511 -15.41 13.58 -23.74
C ASP A 511 -14.21 13.15 -24.59
N ALA A 512 -13.12 12.69 -23.96
CA ALA A 512 -11.92 12.25 -24.68
C ALA A 512 -11.92 10.74 -24.99
N TYR A 513 -12.65 9.93 -24.22
CA TYR A 513 -12.54 8.48 -24.28
C TYR A 513 -13.86 7.73 -24.18
N ASP A 514 -13.91 6.57 -24.83
CA ASP A 514 -14.83 5.48 -24.53
C ASP A 514 -14.07 4.31 -23.88
N VAL A 515 -14.67 3.67 -22.88
CA VAL A 515 -14.14 2.42 -22.32
C VAL A 515 -14.47 1.27 -23.27
N GLN A 516 -13.46 0.60 -23.81
CA GLN A 516 -13.64 -0.61 -24.62
C GLN A 516 -13.73 -1.86 -23.75
N ASN A 517 -12.85 -1.95 -22.75
CA ASN A 517 -12.78 -3.09 -21.85
C ASN A 517 -12.17 -2.67 -20.52
N THR A 518 -12.66 -3.22 -19.42
CA THR A 518 -12.08 -3.08 -18.07
C THR A 518 -12.05 -4.45 -17.43
N TRP A 519 -10.93 -4.81 -16.79
CA TRP A 519 -10.79 -6.06 -16.05
C TRP A 519 -9.98 -5.88 -14.77
N LYS A 520 -10.15 -6.83 -13.86
CA LYS A 520 -9.41 -6.94 -12.59
C LYS A 520 -8.50 -8.16 -12.63
N ASP A 521 -7.47 -8.19 -11.79
CA ASP A 521 -6.58 -9.33 -11.62
C ASP A 521 -6.08 -9.46 -10.16
N ASN A 522 -6.34 -10.60 -9.53
CA ASN A 522 -5.80 -10.96 -8.22
C ASN A 522 -4.99 -12.27 -8.27
N THR A 523 -4.54 -12.64 -9.47
CA THR A 523 -3.77 -13.87 -9.78
C THR A 523 -2.39 -13.57 -10.37
N GLY A 524 -2.22 -12.40 -11.00
CA GLY A 524 -1.03 -12.04 -11.77
C GLY A 524 -1.04 -12.58 -13.21
N GLU A 525 -2.15 -13.18 -13.64
CA GLU A 525 -2.38 -13.77 -14.97
C GLU A 525 -3.47 -13.03 -15.75
N GLY A 526 -3.93 -11.86 -15.26
CA GLY A 526 -5.01 -11.08 -15.86
C GLY A 526 -6.42 -11.60 -15.56
N THR A 527 -6.59 -12.41 -14.51
CA THR A 527 -7.90 -12.98 -14.11
C THR A 527 -8.21 -12.62 -12.66
N TYR A 528 -9.48 -12.32 -12.38
CA TYR A 528 -9.95 -12.07 -11.02
C TYR A 528 -10.79 -13.23 -10.51
N VAL A 529 -10.35 -13.84 -9.42
CA VAL A 529 -11.12 -14.85 -8.69
C VAL A 529 -11.95 -14.11 -7.63
N GLU A 530 -13.26 -14.01 -7.87
CA GLU A 530 -14.19 -13.45 -6.91
C GLU A 530 -14.21 -14.29 -5.62
N ASP A 531 -14.48 -13.62 -4.50
CA ASP A 531 -14.60 -14.24 -3.18
C ASP A 531 -13.33 -15.00 -2.69
N MET A 532 -12.17 -14.70 -3.24
CA MET A 532 -10.87 -15.17 -2.77
C MET A 532 -10.20 -14.11 -1.90
N ALA A 533 -9.73 -14.49 -0.70
CA ALA A 533 -8.87 -13.61 0.09
C ALA A 533 -7.46 -13.58 -0.50
N PHE A 534 -6.89 -12.39 -0.67
CA PHE A 534 -5.53 -12.16 -1.12
C PHE A 534 -4.85 -11.11 -0.22
N PRO A 535 -3.52 -11.18 -0.04
CA PRO A 535 -2.52 -11.80 -0.91
C PRO A 535 -2.49 -13.33 -0.91
N THR A 536 -1.87 -13.91 -1.94
CA THR A 536 -1.58 -15.34 -2.08
C THR A 536 -0.08 -15.53 -2.27
N LEU A 537 0.45 -16.77 -2.17
CA LEU A 537 1.87 -17.01 -2.41
C LEU A 537 2.35 -16.57 -3.80
N THR A 538 1.43 -16.40 -4.76
CA THR A 538 1.74 -15.98 -6.13
C THR A 538 1.31 -14.54 -6.43
N PHE A 539 0.50 -13.92 -5.57
CA PHE A 539 0.00 -12.56 -5.76
C PHE A 539 0.29 -11.71 -4.51
N PRO A 540 1.25 -10.76 -4.57
CA PRO A 540 1.90 -10.18 -3.38
C PRO A 540 1.24 -8.92 -2.80
N SER A 541 0.00 -8.62 -3.19
CA SER A 541 -0.74 -7.44 -2.74
C SER A 541 -2.11 -7.84 -2.20
N ASP A 542 -2.67 -7.05 -1.28
CA ASP A 542 -4.06 -7.11 -0.84
C ASP A 542 -5.01 -6.27 -1.72
N HIS A 543 -4.50 -5.66 -2.78
CA HIS A 543 -5.24 -5.01 -3.87
C HIS A 543 -5.07 -5.75 -5.19
N GLY A 544 -6.17 -5.93 -5.90
CA GLY A 544 -6.17 -6.42 -7.28
C GLY A 544 -5.62 -5.37 -8.24
N ILE A 545 -4.98 -5.82 -9.31
CA ILE A 545 -4.62 -4.95 -10.43
C ILE A 545 -5.90 -4.61 -11.18
N LEU A 546 -6.05 -3.36 -11.57
CA LEU A 546 -7.13 -2.87 -12.41
C LEU A 546 -6.55 -2.38 -13.73
N ALA A 547 -7.12 -2.81 -14.85
CA ALA A 547 -6.69 -2.34 -16.17
C ALA A 547 -7.87 -2.06 -17.09
N THR A 548 -7.68 -1.10 -17.99
CA THR A 548 -8.70 -0.66 -18.94
C THR A 548 -8.09 -0.29 -20.29
N VAL A 549 -8.84 -0.55 -21.36
CA VAL A 549 -8.53 -0.08 -22.72
C VAL A 549 -9.48 1.08 -23.04
N LEU A 550 -8.91 2.26 -23.25
CA LEU A 550 -9.63 3.47 -23.60
C LEU A 550 -9.50 3.73 -25.10
N ARG A 551 -10.61 3.89 -25.81
CA ARG A 551 -10.61 4.34 -27.20
C ARG A 551 -10.78 5.85 -27.22
N GLU A 552 -9.88 6.55 -27.90
CA GLU A 552 -10.01 7.99 -28.12
C GLU A 552 -11.25 8.31 -28.97
N LYS A 553 -12.04 9.29 -28.53
CA LYS A 553 -13.12 9.87 -29.33
C LYS A 553 -12.54 10.76 -30.42
N GLY A 554 -13.07 10.66 -31.64
CA GLY A 554 -12.66 11.51 -32.76
C GLY A 554 -13.17 12.95 -32.58
N LYS A 555 -12.43 13.94 -33.13
CA LYS A 555 -12.86 15.36 -33.11
C LYS A 555 -14.24 15.60 -33.74
N ASP A 556 -14.72 14.69 -34.59
CA ASP A 556 -15.98 14.84 -35.32
C ASP A 556 -17.21 14.30 -34.56
N GLU A 557 -17.04 13.52 -33.48
CA GLU A 557 -18.17 12.98 -32.71
C GLU A 557 -18.66 13.94 -31.60
N CYS A 558 -17.84 14.92 -31.20
CA CYS A 558 -18.19 15.89 -30.16
C CYS A 558 -19.04 17.08 -30.66
N ALA A 559 -19.21 17.24 -31.98
CA ALA A 559 -19.88 18.41 -32.55
C ALA A 559 -21.41 18.27 -32.72
N ASP A 560 -21.98 17.06 -32.57
CA ASP A 560 -23.39 16.81 -32.93
C ASP A 560 -24.36 16.82 -31.74
N ALA A 561 -23.90 17.22 -30.55
CA ALA A 561 -24.72 17.28 -29.33
C ALA A 561 -25.34 18.65 -29.01
N GLY A 562 -25.36 19.60 -29.95
CA GLY A 562 -26.07 20.85 -29.71
C GLY A 562 -25.95 21.90 -30.79
N VAL A 563 -26.93 21.97 -31.70
CA VAL A 563 -27.64 23.18 -32.15
C VAL A 563 -28.89 22.71 -32.91
N GLY A 564 -30.01 22.59 -32.18
CA GLY A 564 -31.33 22.60 -32.81
C GLY A 564 -31.62 24.00 -33.33
N LYS A 565 -31.61 24.17 -34.64
CA LYS A 565 -32.07 25.38 -35.33
C LYS A 565 -33.58 25.52 -35.13
N GLU A 566 -34.00 26.47 -34.30
CA GLU A 566 -35.31 27.11 -34.46
C GLU A 566 -35.09 28.55 -34.92
N GLY A 567 -35.31 28.78 -36.21
CA GLY A 567 -35.47 30.10 -36.81
C GLY A 567 -36.65 30.02 -37.76
N VAL A 568 -37.82 30.45 -37.28
CA VAL A 568 -38.98 30.75 -38.13
C VAL A 568 -39.26 32.23 -37.99
N ASP A 569 -38.73 32.98 -38.97
CA ASP A 569 -39.23 34.29 -39.34
C ASP A 569 -40.59 34.11 -40.04
N THR A 570 -41.64 34.77 -39.53
CA THR A 570 -42.72 35.25 -40.38
C THR A 570 -43.08 36.68 -40.02
N CYS A 571 -42.85 37.54 -41.00
CA CYS A 571 -43.21 38.95 -41.10
C CYS A 571 -44.73 39.22 -41.00
N SER A 572 -45.04 40.42 -40.49
CA SER A 572 -46.18 41.29 -40.86
C SER A 572 -47.59 40.93 -40.39
N SER A 573 -48.09 41.64 -39.37
CA SER A 573 -48.96 42.84 -39.49
C SER A 573 -49.52 43.21 -38.12
#